data_AF-U6MVH2-F1
#
_entry.id   AF-U6MVH2-F1
#
_cell.length_a   1.000
_cell.length_b   1.000
_cell.length_c   1.000
_cell.angle_alpha   90.00
_cell.angle_beta   90.00
_cell.angle_gamma   90.00
#
_symmetry.space_group_name_H-M   'P 1'
#
loop_
_entity.id
_entity.type
_entity.pdbx_description
1 polymer ?
#
loop_
_entity_poly.entity_id
_entity_poly.type
_entity_poly.pdbx_seq_one_letter_code
_entity_poly.pdbx_strand_id
1 'polypeptide(L)'
;MVSGEGERVAFHKAFKLRGPVEKWLQDLEMTMKKTLFKIIKSKRTEVYRHLDKDWIFQTPAQVSSCLHQVFWTLEVEEALQSGGGQLELVVSQQQQQLQQLTELIRLPLSSLERLIVSGLAIQVLHNRDAAAALLHLNAEDPDAFDWQKQLRHYWDPDKELLLLQQLSAAFDYGYEYLGAPQRLVITPLTDRCWLTITSKP
;
A
#
# COMPACT_ATOMS: atom_id res chain seq x y z
N MET A 1 7.81 -11.13 -14.31
CA MET A 1 7.49 -9.76 -14.75
C MET A 1 8.65 -8.83 -14.44
N VAL A 2 8.90 -7.86 -15.32
CA VAL A 2 9.96 -6.85 -15.19
C VAL A 2 9.32 -5.47 -15.40
N SER A 3 9.54 -4.52 -14.49
CA SER A 3 8.96 -3.17 -14.58
C SER A 3 9.86 -2.23 -15.41
N GLY A 4 9.35 -1.02 -15.70
CA GLY A 4 10.14 0.02 -16.38
C GLY A 4 11.36 0.47 -15.59
N GLU A 5 11.30 0.39 -14.26
CA GLU A 5 12.37 0.74 -13.32
C GLU A 5 13.37 -0.40 -13.09
N GLY A 6 13.13 -1.57 -13.71
CA GLY A 6 13.98 -2.73 -13.62
C GLY A 6 13.66 -3.68 -12.46
N GLU A 7 12.54 -3.47 -11.74
CA GLU A 7 12.10 -4.41 -10.71
C GLU A 7 11.70 -5.75 -11.34
N ARG A 8 12.18 -6.85 -10.75
CA ARG A 8 11.93 -8.21 -11.26
C ARG A 8 11.15 -9.02 -10.24
N VAL A 9 10.00 -9.54 -10.66
CA VAL A 9 9.20 -10.46 -9.85
C VAL A 9 8.99 -11.75 -10.63
N ALA A 10 9.37 -12.88 -10.03
CA ALA A 10 9.17 -14.19 -10.64
C ALA A 10 7.67 -14.53 -10.70
N PHE A 11 7.23 -15.15 -11.79
CA PHE A 11 5.86 -15.63 -11.88
C PHE A 11 5.65 -16.82 -10.94
N HIS A 12 4.48 -16.87 -10.30
CA HIS A 12 4.13 -18.01 -9.44
C HIS A 12 3.95 -19.33 -10.21
N LYS A 13 3.76 -19.25 -11.53
CA LYS A 13 3.60 -20.40 -12.43
C LYS A 13 4.15 -20.05 -13.80
N ALA A 14 4.83 -21.02 -14.44
CA ALA A 14 5.25 -20.90 -15.82
C ALA A 14 4.07 -21.04 -16.79
N PHE A 15 4.09 -20.30 -17.89
CA PHE A 15 3.12 -20.37 -18.97
C PHE A 15 3.83 -20.32 -20.33
N LYS A 16 3.13 -20.74 -21.39
CA LYS A 16 3.70 -20.84 -22.74
C LYS A 16 3.08 -19.76 -23.64
N LEU A 17 3.92 -19.02 -24.34
CA LEU A 17 3.50 -18.04 -25.35
C LEU A 17 3.21 -18.77 -26.68
N ARG A 18 2.06 -19.43 -26.79
CA ARG A 18 1.67 -20.19 -27.99
C ARG A 18 0.24 -19.88 -28.41
N GLY A 19 0.02 -19.81 -29.72
CA GLY A 19 -1.30 -19.54 -30.32
C GLY A 19 -1.55 -18.06 -30.56
N PRO A 20 -2.84 -17.66 -30.73
CA PRO A 20 -3.23 -16.27 -30.99
C PRO A 20 -2.75 -15.31 -29.90
N VAL A 21 -2.45 -14.07 -30.31
CA VAL A 21 -1.89 -13.03 -29.43
C VAL A 21 -2.80 -12.71 -28.26
N GLU A 22 -4.09 -12.63 -28.53
CA GLU A 22 -5.15 -12.31 -27.57
C GLU A 22 -5.19 -13.34 -26.45
N LYS A 23 -4.99 -14.62 -26.80
CA LYS A 23 -5.03 -15.72 -25.84
C LYS A 23 -3.84 -15.69 -24.90
N TRP A 24 -2.61 -15.66 -25.44
CA TRP A 24 -1.44 -15.70 -24.56
C TRP A 24 -1.25 -14.39 -23.78
N LEU A 25 -1.75 -13.26 -24.29
CA LEU A 25 -1.73 -11.99 -23.58
C LEU A 25 -2.68 -12.00 -22.38
N GLN A 26 -3.89 -12.55 -22.53
CA GLN A 26 -4.82 -12.78 -21.41
C GLN A 26 -4.23 -13.73 -20.37
N ASP A 27 -3.58 -14.82 -20.80
CA ASP A 27 -2.91 -15.75 -19.89
C ASP A 27 -1.77 -15.07 -19.11
N LEU A 28 -0.99 -14.21 -19.79
CA LEU A 28 0.06 -13.39 -19.17
C LEU A 28 -0.53 -12.46 -18.11
N GLU A 29 -1.56 -11.68 -18.46
CA GLU A 29 -2.22 -10.74 -17.55
C GLU A 29 -2.77 -11.44 -16.31
N MET A 30 -3.50 -12.55 -16.50
CA MET A 30 -4.03 -13.34 -15.40
C MET A 30 -2.90 -13.91 -14.51
N THR A 31 -1.79 -14.32 -15.12
CA THR A 31 -0.63 -14.82 -14.37
C THR A 31 0.07 -13.71 -13.60
N MET A 32 0.16 -12.49 -14.13
CA MET A 32 0.66 -11.31 -13.42
C MET A 32 -0.20 -11.02 -12.18
N LYS A 33 -1.51 -10.86 -12.38
CA LYS A 33 -2.47 -10.59 -11.30
C LYS A 33 -2.43 -11.67 -10.20
N LYS A 34 -2.48 -12.95 -10.59
CA LYS A 34 -2.38 -14.08 -9.64
C LYS A 34 -1.03 -14.16 -8.92
N THR A 35 0.06 -13.73 -9.55
CA THR A 35 1.38 -13.71 -8.91
C THR A 35 1.39 -12.68 -7.78
N LEU A 36 0.99 -11.44 -8.05
CA LEU A 36 0.92 -10.41 -7.01
C LEU A 36 -0.04 -10.79 -5.89
N PHE A 37 -1.22 -11.29 -6.24
CA PHE A 37 -2.18 -11.82 -5.28
C PHE A 37 -1.54 -12.82 -4.31
N LYS A 38 -0.84 -13.83 -4.83
CA LYS A 38 -0.20 -14.86 -4.01
C LYS A 38 0.90 -14.31 -3.11
N ILE A 39 1.71 -13.37 -3.61
CA ILE A 39 2.79 -12.77 -2.81
C ILE A 39 2.20 -11.93 -1.67
N ILE A 40 1.19 -11.09 -1.94
CA ILE A 40 0.48 -10.32 -0.91
C ILE A 40 -0.13 -11.27 0.11
N LYS A 41 -0.86 -12.30 -0.36
CA LYS A 41 -1.50 -13.30 0.50
C LYS A 41 -0.50 -14.04 1.40
N SER A 42 0.66 -14.43 0.90
CA SER A 42 1.67 -15.15 1.68
C SER A 42 2.34 -14.26 2.72
N LYS A 43 2.44 -12.96 2.46
CA LYS A 43 3.15 -12.00 3.30
C LYS A 43 2.22 -11.29 4.31
N ARG A 44 0.90 -11.34 4.13
CA ARG A 44 -0.10 -10.60 4.93
C ARG A 44 -0.04 -10.81 6.45
N THR A 45 0.55 -11.91 6.93
CA THR A 45 0.66 -12.24 8.37
C THR A 45 2.02 -11.89 8.96
N GLU A 46 2.97 -11.41 8.16
CA GLU A 46 4.24 -10.90 8.66
C GLU A 46 3.97 -9.58 9.40
N VAL A 47 4.52 -9.42 10.61
CA VAL A 47 4.34 -8.20 11.43
C VAL A 47 5.29 -7.11 10.93
N TYR A 48 4.76 -5.97 10.47
CA TYR A 48 5.53 -4.87 9.87
C TYR A 48 5.75 -3.67 10.79
N ARG A 49 5.89 -3.90 12.10
CA ARG A 49 6.16 -2.81 13.06
C ARG A 49 7.51 -2.14 12.84
N HIS A 50 8.49 -2.89 12.30
CA HIS A 50 9.78 -2.36 11.91
C HIS A 50 9.98 -2.54 10.41
N LEU A 51 10.28 -1.45 9.71
CA LEU A 51 10.61 -1.48 8.30
C LEU A 51 12.06 -1.97 8.15
N ASP A 52 12.22 -3.27 8.30
CA ASP A 52 13.49 -3.96 8.13
C ASP A 52 14.02 -3.76 6.70
N LYS A 53 15.31 -3.42 6.59
CA LYS A 53 15.96 -3.13 5.31
C LYS A 53 15.89 -4.34 4.36
N ASP A 54 16.17 -5.53 4.88
CA ASP A 54 16.17 -6.75 4.09
C ASP A 54 14.75 -7.06 3.63
N TRP A 55 13.76 -6.84 4.50
CA TRP A 55 12.36 -6.98 4.12
C TRP A 55 11.95 -6.02 2.98
N ILE A 56 12.32 -4.74 3.05
CA ILE A 56 12.01 -3.74 2.02
C ILE A 56 12.57 -4.17 0.66
N PHE A 57 13.82 -4.65 0.61
CA PHE A 57 14.48 -4.98 -0.65
C PHE A 57 14.18 -6.40 -1.17
N GLN A 58 13.71 -7.31 -0.32
CA GLN A 58 13.26 -8.64 -0.73
C GLN A 58 11.78 -8.69 -1.11
N THR A 59 11.01 -7.65 -0.77
CA THR A 59 9.59 -7.56 -1.07
C THR A 59 9.37 -6.61 -2.26
N PRO A 60 8.63 -7.02 -3.31
CA PRO A 60 8.33 -6.12 -4.42
C PRO A 60 7.70 -4.81 -3.93
N ALA A 61 8.08 -3.68 -4.52
CA ALA A 61 7.73 -2.34 -4.08
C ALA A 61 6.21 -2.12 -3.95
N GLN A 62 5.46 -2.61 -4.94
CA GLN A 62 4.01 -2.57 -4.91
C GLN A 62 3.43 -3.41 -3.76
N VAL A 63 4.02 -4.56 -3.48
CA VAL A 63 3.55 -5.46 -2.41
C VAL A 63 3.81 -4.84 -1.04
N SER A 64 5.02 -4.32 -0.80
CA SER A 64 5.35 -3.67 0.47
C SER A 64 4.47 -2.45 0.73
N SER A 65 4.20 -1.64 -0.30
CA SER A 65 3.29 -0.50 -0.23
C SER A 65 1.85 -0.91 0.11
N CYS A 66 1.31 -1.94 -0.55
CA CYS A 66 -0.04 -2.45 -0.26
C CYS A 66 -0.17 -2.98 1.15
N LEU A 67 0.80 -3.80 1.58
CA LEU A 67 0.77 -4.39 2.91
C LEU A 67 0.88 -3.30 3.98
N HIS A 68 1.83 -2.38 3.84
CA HIS A 68 1.94 -1.24 4.75
C HIS A 68 0.60 -0.48 4.89
N GLN A 69 -0.13 -0.28 3.78
CA GLN A 69 -1.42 0.41 3.82
C GLN A 69 -2.51 -0.40 4.55
N VAL A 70 -2.53 -1.72 4.39
CA VAL A 70 -3.46 -2.60 5.12
C VAL A 70 -3.22 -2.52 6.61
N PHE A 71 -1.96 -2.66 7.05
CA PHE A 71 -1.61 -2.61 8.47
C PHE A 71 -1.91 -1.25 9.08
N TRP A 72 -1.55 -0.16 8.39
CA TRP A 72 -1.88 1.17 8.85
C TRP A 72 -3.39 1.41 8.95
N THR A 73 -4.17 0.92 7.97
CA THR A 73 -5.64 0.99 8.02
C THR A 73 -6.19 0.30 9.26
N LEU A 74 -5.71 -0.92 9.54
CA LEU A 74 -6.13 -1.69 10.71
C LEU A 74 -5.76 -0.99 12.03
N GLU A 75 -4.52 -0.51 12.16
CA GLU A 75 -4.04 0.16 13.38
C GLU A 75 -4.82 1.44 13.68
N VAL A 76 -5.17 2.23 12.66
CA VAL A 76 -5.99 3.43 12.84
C VAL A 76 -7.42 3.08 13.24
N GLU A 77 -8.02 2.06 12.62
CA GLU A 77 -9.38 1.64 12.97
C GLU A 77 -9.47 1.04 14.36
N GLU A 78 -8.51 0.21 14.77
CA GLU A 78 -8.42 -0.31 16.14
C GLU A 78 -8.29 0.84 17.15
N ALA A 79 -7.48 1.86 16.82
CA ALA A 79 -7.33 3.05 17.65
C ALA A 79 -8.63 3.85 17.77
N LEU A 80 -9.36 4.05 16.66
CA LEU A 80 -10.65 4.75 16.65
C LEU A 80 -11.71 3.95 17.42
N GLN A 81 -11.84 2.65 17.16
CA GLN A 81 -12.78 1.76 17.87
C GLN A 81 -12.54 1.71 19.39
N SER A 82 -11.30 1.96 19.82
CA SER A 82 -10.91 2.06 21.23
C SER A 82 -11.08 3.47 21.81
N GLY A 83 -11.82 4.35 21.15
CA GLY A 83 -12.09 5.73 21.60
C GLY A 83 -10.97 6.73 21.25
N GLY A 84 -10.21 6.48 20.19
CA GLY A 84 -9.22 7.43 19.65
C GLY A 84 -7.89 7.56 20.42
N GLY A 85 -7.85 7.15 21.70
CA GLY A 85 -6.68 7.35 22.57
C GLY A 85 -5.38 6.67 22.11
N GLN A 86 -5.46 5.69 21.22
CA GLN A 86 -4.28 5.00 20.66
C GLN A 86 -3.73 5.65 19.39
N LEU A 87 -4.37 6.70 18.85
CA LEU A 87 -3.88 7.39 17.63
C LEU A 87 -2.48 7.98 17.81
N GLU A 88 -2.13 8.43 19.03
CA GLU A 88 -0.78 8.92 19.35
C GLU A 88 0.30 7.84 19.16
N LEU A 89 -0.02 6.58 19.48
CA LEU A 89 0.88 5.45 19.25
C LEU A 89 1.07 5.20 17.75
N VAL A 90 0.00 5.28 16.96
CA VAL A 90 0.06 5.13 15.50
C VAL A 90 0.92 6.23 14.87
N VAL A 91 0.72 7.49 15.28
CA VAL A 91 1.55 8.62 14.81
C VAL A 91 3.02 8.42 15.17
N SER A 92 3.30 7.99 16.40
CA SER A 92 4.66 7.73 16.88
C SER A 92 5.34 6.61 16.09
N GLN A 93 4.61 5.53 15.79
CA GLN A 93 5.09 4.41 14.97
C GLN A 93 5.42 4.88 13.55
N GLN A 94 4.53 5.65 12.91
CA GLN A 94 4.78 6.18 11.55
C GLN A 94 5.98 7.15 11.54
N GLN A 95 6.17 7.94 12.60
CA GLN A 95 7.36 8.81 12.73
C GLN A 95 8.65 8.00 12.84
N GLN A 96 8.66 6.91 13.61
CA GLN A 96 9.82 6.01 13.71
C GLN A 96 10.11 5.35 12.36
N GLN A 97 9.09 4.86 11.66
CA GLN A 97 9.23 4.28 10.33
C GLN A 97 9.77 5.28 9.31
N LEU A 98 9.30 6.53 9.34
CA LEU A 98 9.80 7.60 8.48
C LEU A 98 11.28 7.91 8.76
N GLN A 99 11.70 7.90 10.02
CA GLN A 99 13.10 8.06 10.40
C GLN A 99 13.95 6.91 9.83
N GLN A 100 13.51 5.65 9.99
CA GLN A 100 14.20 4.48 9.42
C GLN A 100 14.38 4.62 7.91
N LEU A 101 13.32 4.99 7.18
CA LEU A 101 13.37 5.19 5.73
C LEU A 101 14.31 6.34 5.35
N THR A 102 14.31 7.43 6.12
CA THR A 102 15.21 8.58 5.90
C THR A 102 16.67 8.21 6.09
N GLU A 103 16.97 7.38 7.09
CA GLU A 103 18.31 6.82 7.31
C GLU A 103 18.72 5.89 6.16
N LEU A 104 17.81 5.02 5.69
CA LEU A 104 18.06 4.15 4.53
C LEU A 104 18.36 4.94 3.25
N ILE A 105 17.66 6.04 2.98
CA ILE A 105 17.89 6.88 1.78
C ILE A 105 19.32 7.44 1.71
N ARG A 106 19.98 7.63 2.86
CA ARG A 106 21.36 8.14 2.97
C ARG A 106 22.42 7.09 2.62
N LEU A 107 22.05 5.81 2.57
CA LEU A 107 22.94 4.74 2.16
C LEU A 107 23.22 4.79 0.64
N PRO A 108 24.30 4.15 0.18
CA PRO A 108 24.54 3.97 -1.26
C PRO A 108 23.55 2.94 -1.83
N LEU A 109 22.39 3.45 -2.27
CA LEU A 109 21.33 2.67 -2.91
C LEU A 109 21.45 2.73 -4.43
N SER A 110 21.14 1.62 -5.10
CA SER A 110 20.87 1.59 -6.54
C SER A 110 19.67 2.47 -6.90
N SER A 111 19.51 2.77 -8.20
CA SER A 111 18.37 3.58 -8.68
C SER A 111 17.03 2.96 -8.31
N LEU A 112 16.88 1.64 -8.44
CA LEU A 112 15.66 0.93 -8.08
C LEU A 112 15.41 0.98 -6.57
N GLU A 113 16.40 0.62 -5.74
CA GLU A 113 16.26 0.67 -4.28
C GLU A 113 15.87 2.07 -3.79
N ARG A 114 16.47 3.11 -4.37
CA ARG A 114 16.12 4.50 -4.05
C ARG A 114 14.66 4.82 -4.37
N LEU A 115 14.11 4.33 -5.48
CA LEU A 115 12.70 4.50 -5.82
C LEU A 115 11.79 3.78 -4.82
N ILE A 116 12.15 2.54 -4.42
CA ILE A 116 11.40 1.75 -3.43
C ILE A 116 11.32 2.50 -2.09
N VAL A 117 12.47 2.91 -1.54
CA VAL A 117 12.51 3.59 -0.24
C VAL A 117 11.83 4.96 -0.31
N SER A 118 12.01 5.72 -1.39
CA SER A 118 11.36 7.03 -1.55
C SER A 118 9.84 6.90 -1.66
N GLY A 119 9.35 5.90 -2.39
CA GLY A 119 7.92 5.64 -2.54
C GLY A 119 7.26 5.27 -1.20
N LEU A 120 7.91 4.41 -0.41
CA LEU A 120 7.45 4.08 0.95
C LEU A 120 7.52 5.29 1.88
N ALA A 121 8.58 6.10 1.82
CA ALA A 121 8.72 7.29 2.66
C ALA A 121 7.61 8.31 2.42
N ILE A 122 7.23 8.52 1.15
CA ILE A 122 6.10 9.39 0.79
C ILE A 122 4.78 8.85 1.34
N GLN A 123 4.56 7.53 1.26
CA GLN A 123 3.35 6.90 1.82
C GLN A 123 3.29 7.02 3.35
N VAL A 124 4.38 6.67 4.05
CA VAL A 124 4.48 6.76 5.52
C VAL A 124 4.29 8.20 6.00
N LEU A 125 4.87 9.18 5.29
CA LEU A 125 4.67 10.59 5.59
C LEU A 125 3.19 10.99 5.51
N HIS A 126 2.50 10.61 4.42
CA HIS A 126 1.08 10.89 4.25
C HIS A 126 0.22 10.20 5.33
N ASN A 127 0.50 8.93 5.62
CA ASN A 127 -0.21 8.16 6.64
C ASN A 127 -0.03 8.75 8.05
N ARG A 128 1.18 9.21 8.39
CA ARG A 128 1.44 9.95 9.63
C ARG A 128 0.60 11.21 9.71
N ASP A 129 0.59 12.00 8.64
CA ASP A 129 -0.11 13.29 8.61
C ASP A 129 -1.63 13.11 8.71
N ALA A 130 -2.18 12.07 8.08
CA ALA A 130 -3.58 11.69 8.22
C ALA A 130 -3.92 11.26 9.66
N ALA A 131 -3.11 10.40 10.28
CA ALA A 131 -3.32 9.98 11.67
C ALA A 131 -3.18 11.14 12.67
N ALA A 132 -2.22 12.04 12.45
CA ALA A 132 -2.03 13.24 13.27
C ALA A 132 -3.21 14.21 13.14
N ALA A 133 -3.80 14.32 11.95
CA ALA A 133 -5.01 15.11 11.76
C ALA A 133 -6.21 14.53 12.53
N LEU A 134 -6.39 13.20 12.51
CA LEU A 134 -7.42 12.53 13.31
C LEU A 134 -7.23 12.76 14.81
N LEU A 135 -5.99 12.66 15.29
CA LEU A 135 -5.64 12.92 16.68
C LEU A 135 -5.95 14.37 17.08
N HIS A 136 -5.58 15.34 16.24
CA HIS A 136 -5.87 16.76 16.49
C HIS A 136 -7.39 17.06 16.52
N LEU A 137 -8.17 16.31 15.74
CA LEU A 137 -9.63 16.42 15.72
C LEU A 137 -10.32 15.67 16.86
N ASN A 138 -9.57 14.96 17.72
CA ASN A 138 -10.10 14.02 18.72
C ASN A 138 -11.12 13.05 18.10
N ALA A 139 -10.75 12.44 16.97
CA ALA A 139 -11.61 11.44 16.34
C ALA A 139 -11.68 10.16 17.19
N GLU A 140 -12.88 9.70 17.47
CA GLU A 140 -13.15 8.53 18.32
C GLU A 140 -14.02 7.47 17.61
N ASP A 141 -14.36 7.70 16.34
CA ASP A 141 -15.29 6.86 15.58
C ASP A 141 -14.69 6.51 14.21
N PRO A 142 -14.59 5.21 13.84
CA PRO A 142 -14.23 4.82 12.48
C PRO A 142 -15.20 5.35 11.42
N ASP A 143 -16.44 5.71 11.74
CA ASP A 143 -17.37 6.31 10.78
C ASP A 143 -17.19 7.83 10.62
N ALA A 144 -16.24 8.44 11.33
CA ALA A 144 -15.91 9.85 11.17
C ALA A 144 -15.46 10.17 9.73
N PHE A 145 -16.00 11.25 9.17
CA PHE A 145 -15.72 11.66 7.79
C PHE A 145 -14.23 11.84 7.50
N ASP A 146 -13.46 12.38 8.45
CA ASP A 146 -12.02 12.59 8.30
C ASP A 146 -11.21 11.30 8.15
N TRP A 147 -11.72 10.18 8.69
CA TRP A 147 -11.17 8.85 8.44
C TRP A 147 -11.74 8.24 7.15
N GLN A 148 -13.07 8.28 6.98
CA GLN A 148 -13.75 7.68 5.84
C GLN A 148 -13.28 8.26 4.49
N LYS A 149 -12.82 9.52 4.46
CA LYS A 149 -12.26 10.15 3.26
C LYS A 149 -10.88 9.60 2.84
N GLN A 150 -10.18 8.87 3.71
CA GLN A 150 -8.90 8.25 3.38
C GLN A 150 -9.09 7.03 2.47
N LEU A 151 -8.10 6.74 1.62
CA LEU A 151 -8.08 5.50 0.84
C LEU A 151 -7.57 4.34 1.71
N ARG A 152 -8.49 3.49 2.13
CA ARG A 152 -8.28 2.43 3.10
C ARG A 152 -8.17 1.08 2.40
N HIS A 153 -7.29 0.23 2.91
CA HIS A 153 -7.01 -1.08 2.32
C HIS A 153 -7.39 -2.17 3.31
N TYR A 154 -8.24 -3.10 2.89
CA TYR A 154 -8.74 -4.18 3.73
C TYR A 154 -8.42 -5.53 3.12
N TRP A 155 -8.00 -6.48 3.94
CA TRP A 155 -8.02 -7.86 3.53
C TRP A 155 -9.40 -8.46 3.83
N ASP A 156 -10.17 -8.78 2.79
CA ASP A 156 -11.45 -9.46 2.92
C ASP A 156 -11.22 -10.95 3.22
N PRO A 157 -11.59 -11.45 4.41
CA PRO A 157 -11.39 -12.85 4.77
C PRO A 157 -12.33 -13.80 4.02
N ASP A 158 -13.51 -13.35 3.60
CA ASP A 158 -14.53 -14.17 2.94
C ASP A 158 -14.21 -14.38 1.46
N LYS A 159 -13.83 -13.30 0.76
CA LYS A 159 -13.38 -13.36 -0.64
C LYS A 159 -11.93 -13.80 -0.77
N GLU A 160 -11.17 -13.73 0.31
CA GLU A 160 -9.71 -13.82 0.33
C GLU A 160 -9.04 -12.86 -0.66
N LEU A 161 -9.50 -11.62 -0.74
CA LEU A 161 -8.97 -10.58 -1.65
C LEU A 161 -8.65 -9.29 -0.91
N LEU A 162 -7.80 -8.46 -1.51
CA LEU A 162 -7.56 -7.10 -1.05
C LEU A 162 -8.64 -6.19 -1.61
N LEU A 163 -9.28 -5.42 -0.74
CA LEU A 163 -10.29 -4.43 -1.07
C LEU A 163 -9.75 -3.02 -0.79
N LEU A 164 -10.14 -2.09 -1.63
CA LEU A 164 -9.94 -0.66 -1.44
C LEU A 164 -11.29 -0.03 -1.07
N GLN A 165 -11.30 0.83 -0.06
CA GLN A 165 -12.49 1.59 0.31
C GLN A 165 -12.15 3.07 0.49
N GLN A 166 -13.01 3.94 -0.03
CA GLN A 166 -12.96 5.37 0.21
C GLN A 166 -14.39 5.90 0.23
N LEU A 167 -14.77 6.54 1.34
CA LEU A 167 -16.16 6.86 1.66
C LEU A 167 -17.04 5.58 1.51
N SER A 168 -18.16 5.68 0.80
CA SER A 168 -19.06 4.56 0.49
C SER A 168 -18.60 3.69 -0.68
N ALA A 169 -17.55 4.08 -1.41
CA ALA A 169 -17.08 3.35 -2.57
C ALA A 169 -16.11 2.24 -2.16
N ALA A 170 -16.31 1.04 -2.72
CA ALA A 170 -15.49 -0.14 -2.47
C ALA A 170 -15.14 -0.84 -3.78
N PHE A 171 -13.89 -1.24 -3.93
CA PHE A 171 -13.35 -1.86 -5.15
C PHE A 171 -12.42 -3.01 -4.82
N ASP A 172 -12.45 -4.08 -5.61
CA ASP A 172 -11.42 -5.11 -5.55
C ASP A 172 -10.09 -4.54 -6.04
N TYR A 173 -9.00 -4.82 -5.35
CA TYR A 173 -7.67 -4.41 -5.80
C TYR A 173 -7.33 -5.05 -7.15
N GLY A 174 -6.84 -4.28 -8.11
CA GLY A 174 -6.68 -4.75 -9.49
C GLY A 174 -5.52 -5.74 -9.71
N TYR A 175 -4.53 -5.78 -8.81
CA TYR A 175 -3.31 -6.60 -8.93
C TYR A 175 -2.53 -6.42 -10.24
N GLU A 176 -2.66 -5.27 -10.90
CA GLU A 176 -1.85 -4.96 -12.07
C GLU A 176 -0.43 -4.63 -11.63
N TYR A 177 0.58 -5.22 -12.28
CA TYR A 177 1.96 -5.02 -11.88
C TYR A 177 2.49 -3.68 -12.35
N LEU A 178 2.76 -2.80 -11.38
CA LEU A 178 3.23 -1.43 -11.62
C LEU A 178 4.74 -1.28 -11.37
N GLY A 179 5.38 -2.23 -10.68
CA GLY A 179 6.78 -2.11 -10.28
C GLY A 179 6.99 -1.11 -9.15
N ALA A 180 8.05 -0.30 -9.27
CA ALA A 180 8.43 0.73 -8.31
C ALA A 180 8.30 2.14 -8.92
N PRO A 181 7.09 2.58 -9.33
CA PRO A 181 6.92 3.83 -10.03
C PRO A 181 7.34 5.01 -9.14
N GLN A 182 7.91 6.06 -9.75
CA GLN A 182 8.21 7.29 -9.03
C GLN A 182 6.91 7.89 -8.47
N ARG A 183 6.84 8.02 -7.15
CA ARG A 183 5.70 8.63 -6.47
C ARG A 183 5.92 10.14 -6.29
N LEU A 184 4.85 10.90 -6.49
CA LEU A 184 4.78 12.30 -6.12
C LEU A 184 4.29 12.41 -4.68
N VAL A 185 4.70 13.49 -4.01
CA VAL A 185 4.20 13.82 -2.67
C VAL A 185 2.68 13.98 -2.73
N ILE A 186 1.99 13.34 -1.78
CA ILE A 186 0.54 13.43 -1.65
C ILE A 186 0.22 14.76 -0.96
N THR A 187 -0.70 15.52 -1.56
CA THR A 187 -1.11 16.85 -1.06
C THR A 187 -2.62 16.87 -0.85
N PRO A 188 -3.15 17.84 -0.07
CA PRO A 188 -4.60 18.00 0.06
C PRO A 188 -5.34 18.23 -1.27
N LEU A 189 -4.65 18.68 -2.33
CA LEU A 189 -5.24 18.76 -3.66
C LEU A 189 -5.34 17.37 -4.30
N THR A 190 -4.28 16.57 -4.24
CA THR A 190 -4.26 15.19 -4.74
C THR A 190 -5.30 14.32 -4.04
N ASP A 191 -5.47 14.47 -2.72
CA ASP A 191 -6.51 13.75 -1.95
C ASP A 191 -7.92 14.08 -2.44
N ARG A 192 -8.19 15.37 -2.70
CA ARG A 192 -9.48 15.82 -3.25
C ARG A 192 -9.74 15.29 -4.66
N CYS A 193 -8.70 15.19 -5.49
CA CYS A 193 -8.80 14.55 -6.79
C CYS A 193 -9.20 13.07 -6.65
N TRP A 194 -8.53 12.31 -5.77
CA TRP A 194 -8.88 10.91 -5.53
C TRP A 194 -10.30 10.74 -4.99
N LEU A 195 -10.69 11.55 -4.01
CA LEU A 195 -12.06 11.59 -3.52
C LEU A 195 -13.08 11.78 -4.64
N THR A 196 -12.79 12.68 -5.58
CA THR A 196 -13.68 12.92 -6.73
C THR A 196 -13.69 11.75 -7.72
N ILE A 197 -12.57 11.06 -7.90
CA ILE A 197 -12.47 9.90 -8.80
C ILE A 197 -13.21 8.70 -8.24
N THR A 198 -13.08 8.43 -6.93
CA THR A 198 -13.66 7.25 -6.29
C THR A 198 -15.12 7.43 -5.88
N SER A 199 -15.55 8.66 -5.58
CA SER A 199 -16.95 8.95 -5.21
C SER A 199 -17.89 9.20 -6.39
N LYS A 200 -17.35 9.32 -7.62
CA LYS A 200 -18.19 9.45 -8.81
C LYS A 200 -18.75 8.07 -9.20
N PRO A 201 -20.08 7.96 -9.41
CA PRO A 201 -20.73 6.74 -9.83
C PRO A 201 -20.34 6.33 -11.27
#